data_AF-A0A2D9LWL6-F1
#
_entry.id   AF-A0A2D9LWL6-F1
#
_cell.length_a   1.000
_cell.length_b   1.000
_cell.length_c   1.000
_cell.angle_alpha   90.00
_cell.angle_beta   90.00
_cell.angle_gamma   90.00
#
_symmetry.space_group_name_H-M   'P 1'
#
loop_
_entity.id
_entity.type
_entity.pdbx_description
1 polymer ?
#
loop_
_entity_poly.entity_id
_entity_poly.type
_entity_poly.pdbx_seq_one_letter_code
_entity_poly.pdbx_strand_id
1 'polypeptide(L)'
;MMREAAGIGLVRFTAPEEVGGGGNSRFKGDHALEQIGYICNDSGLPMLLSYRELAANLVYRTGRQDLIERYVLSAVTSESFVGWVYSGGADPFSFNTTVHKVSGGYEIKGEKLAVAGVLGYDASIVHGVNEGKTTWSP
;
A
#
# COMPACT_ATOMS: atom_id res chain seq x y z
N MET A 1 -3.17 -8.28 -17.28
CA MET A 1 -4.22 -8.15 -16.24
C MET A 1 -4.26 -6.77 -15.55
N MET A 2 -3.22 -6.32 -14.84
CA MET A 2 -3.28 -5.04 -14.10
C MET A 2 -3.37 -3.80 -15.00
N ARG A 3 -2.73 -3.82 -16.17
CA ARG A 3 -2.82 -2.72 -17.15
C ARG A 3 -4.24 -2.56 -17.70
N GLU A 4 -4.92 -3.67 -17.92
CA GLU A 4 -6.29 -3.72 -18.40
C GLU A 4 -7.25 -3.23 -17.31
N ALA A 5 -7.04 -3.66 -16.05
CA ALA A 5 -7.79 -3.15 -14.90
C ALA A 5 -7.61 -1.63 -14.72
N ALA A 6 -6.40 -1.11 -14.94
CA ALA A 6 -6.15 0.33 -14.97
C ALA A 6 -6.88 1.03 -16.13
N GLY A 7 -6.85 0.44 -17.32
CA GLY A 7 -7.50 0.98 -18.52
C GLY A 7 -9.02 1.14 -18.37
N ILE A 8 -9.68 0.29 -17.60
CA ILE A 8 -11.12 0.39 -17.28
C ILE A 8 -11.41 1.13 -15.96
N GLY A 9 -10.38 1.68 -15.31
CA GLY A 9 -10.51 2.52 -14.12
C GLY A 9 -10.62 1.80 -12.77
N LEU A 10 -10.45 0.47 -12.72
CA LEU A 10 -10.56 -0.28 -11.47
C LEU A 10 -9.46 0.09 -10.46
N VAL A 11 -8.25 0.38 -10.93
CA VAL A 11 -7.11 0.75 -10.04
C VAL A 11 -7.38 2.05 -9.28
N ARG A 12 -8.10 2.99 -9.90
CA ARG A 12 -8.38 4.31 -9.35
C ARG A 12 -9.78 4.46 -8.78
N PHE A 13 -10.55 3.37 -8.71
CA PHE A 13 -12.00 3.41 -8.54
C PHE A 13 -12.46 4.22 -7.33
N THR A 14 -11.83 4.02 -6.17
CA THR A 14 -12.13 4.73 -4.91
C THR A 14 -11.13 5.83 -4.57
N ALA A 15 -10.08 6.02 -5.37
CA ALA A 15 -9.10 7.06 -5.11
C ALA A 15 -9.78 8.45 -5.16
N PRO A 16 -9.32 9.42 -4.35
CA PRO A 16 -9.89 10.77 -4.35
C PRO A 16 -9.77 11.47 -5.72
N GLU A 17 -10.75 12.30 -6.07
CA GLU A 17 -10.78 12.98 -7.38
C GLU A 17 -9.63 13.97 -7.55
N GLU A 18 -9.22 14.64 -6.47
CA GLU A 18 -8.12 15.62 -6.45
C GLU A 18 -6.75 15.02 -6.82
N VAL A 19 -6.61 13.70 -6.74
CA VAL A 19 -5.41 12.96 -7.17
C VAL A 19 -5.65 12.15 -8.46
N GLY A 20 -6.72 12.47 -9.20
CA GLY A 20 -7.05 11.83 -10.48
C GLY A 20 -7.82 10.51 -10.35
N GLY A 21 -8.40 10.26 -9.17
CA GLY A 21 -9.18 9.08 -8.86
C GLY A 21 -10.62 9.11 -9.36
N GLY A 22 -11.35 8.03 -9.12
CA GLY A 22 -12.76 7.88 -9.49
C GLY A 22 -13.76 8.37 -8.43
N GLY A 23 -13.30 8.76 -7.24
CA GLY A 23 -14.15 9.38 -6.21
C GLY A 23 -15.21 8.46 -5.58
N ASN A 24 -15.23 7.17 -5.89
CA ASN A 24 -16.24 6.27 -5.34
C ASN A 24 -16.01 6.00 -3.86
N SER A 25 -17.10 5.84 -3.11
CA SER A 25 -17.02 5.45 -1.71
C SER A 25 -16.39 4.07 -1.55
N ARG A 26 -15.77 3.84 -0.39
CA ARG A 26 -15.23 2.52 -0.03
C ARG A 26 -16.27 1.41 -0.13
N PHE A 27 -17.52 1.68 0.27
CA PHE A 27 -18.63 0.74 0.13
C PHE A 27 -18.84 0.28 -1.33
N LYS A 28 -18.81 1.20 -2.30
CA LYS A 28 -18.89 0.83 -3.73
C LYS A 28 -17.66 0.04 -4.16
N GLY A 29 -16.48 0.39 -3.65
CA GLY A 29 -15.23 -0.34 -3.90
C GLY A 29 -15.31 -1.79 -3.43
N ASP A 30 -15.75 -2.01 -2.20
CA ASP A 30 -15.88 -3.35 -1.62
C ASP A 30 -16.87 -4.20 -2.42
N HIS A 31 -18.00 -3.62 -2.85
CA HIS A 31 -18.95 -4.31 -3.72
C HIS A 31 -18.37 -4.63 -5.10
N ALA A 32 -17.59 -3.72 -5.70
CA ALA A 32 -16.90 -4.00 -6.97
C ALA A 32 -15.90 -5.15 -6.82
N LEU A 33 -15.13 -5.19 -5.72
CA LEU A 33 -14.19 -6.27 -5.43
C LEU A 33 -14.89 -7.62 -5.24
N GLU A 34 -16.04 -7.63 -4.55
CA GLU A 34 -16.89 -8.82 -4.41
C GLU A 34 -17.35 -9.36 -5.78
N GLN A 35 -17.87 -8.49 -6.65
CA GLN A 35 -18.31 -8.91 -7.99
C GLN A 35 -17.15 -9.41 -8.85
N ILE A 36 -15.97 -8.79 -8.75
CA ILE A 36 -14.76 -9.29 -9.41
C ILE A 36 -14.40 -10.68 -8.88
N GLY A 37 -14.43 -10.89 -7.57
CA GLY A 37 -14.16 -12.20 -6.96
C GLY A 37 -15.18 -13.28 -7.34
N TYR A 38 -16.43 -12.90 -7.63
CA TYR A 38 -17.47 -13.82 -8.10
C TYR A 38 -17.28 -14.24 -9.56
N ILE A 39 -16.84 -13.32 -10.43
CA ILE A 39 -16.75 -13.55 -11.88
C ILE A 39 -15.36 -14.03 -12.31
N CYS A 40 -14.30 -13.61 -11.60
CA CYS A 40 -12.92 -13.89 -11.94
C CYS A 40 -12.40 -15.11 -11.17
N ASN A 41 -11.88 -16.11 -11.89
CA ASN A 41 -11.23 -17.28 -11.28
C ASN A 41 -9.87 -16.98 -10.62
N ASP A 42 -9.29 -15.80 -10.89
CA ASP A 42 -8.05 -15.36 -10.25
C ASP A 42 -8.38 -14.53 -8.99
N SER A 43 -8.35 -15.18 -7.84
CA SER A 43 -8.55 -14.52 -6.54
C SER A 43 -7.45 -13.50 -6.19
N GLY A 44 -6.31 -13.54 -6.88
CA GLY A 44 -5.22 -12.58 -6.70
C GLY A 44 -5.57 -11.19 -7.25
N LEU A 45 -6.42 -11.09 -8.27
CA LEU A 45 -6.82 -9.81 -8.87
C LEU A 45 -7.55 -8.88 -7.88
N PRO A 46 -8.70 -9.26 -7.28
CA PRO A 46 -9.40 -8.37 -6.34
C PRO A 46 -8.54 -8.07 -5.11
N MET A 47 -7.73 -9.03 -4.65
CA MET A 47 -6.78 -8.81 -3.56
C MET A 47 -5.74 -7.73 -3.91
N LEU A 48 -5.10 -7.81 -5.08
CA LEU A 48 -4.08 -6.83 -5.50
C LEU A 48 -4.66 -5.45 -5.79
N LEU A 49 -5.89 -5.36 -6.32
CA LEU A 49 -6.59 -4.09 -6.50
C LEU A 49 -6.84 -3.41 -5.15
N SER A 50 -7.34 -4.16 -4.16
CA SER A 50 -7.53 -3.67 -2.79
C SER A 50 -6.22 -3.22 -2.14
N TYR A 51 -5.15 -4.02 -2.29
CA TYR A 51 -3.87 -3.75 -1.64
C TYR A 51 -3.17 -2.49 -2.20
N ARG A 52 -3.25 -2.29 -3.52
CA ARG A 52 -2.75 -1.08 -4.20
C ARG A 52 -3.42 0.18 -3.67
N GLU A 53 -4.74 0.14 -3.62
CA GLU A 53 -5.55 1.25 -3.12
C GLU A 53 -5.18 1.57 -1.67
N LEU A 54 -5.12 0.55 -0.81
CA LEU A 54 -4.85 0.74 0.61
C LEU A 54 -3.50 1.40 0.88
N ALA A 55 -2.45 0.99 0.16
CA ALA A 55 -1.12 1.54 0.31
C ALA A 55 -1.05 3.00 -0.17
N ALA A 56 -1.58 3.30 -1.36
CA ALA A 56 -1.63 4.67 -1.87
C ALA A 56 -2.50 5.59 -0.99
N ASN A 57 -3.64 5.08 -0.51
CA ASN A 57 -4.54 5.79 0.39
C ASN A 57 -3.86 6.07 1.74
N LEU A 58 -3.04 5.15 2.27
CA LEU A 58 -2.26 5.38 3.48
C LEU A 58 -1.28 6.55 3.30
N VAL A 59 -0.56 6.64 2.17
CA VAL A 59 0.30 7.80 1.88
C VAL A 59 -0.52 9.07 1.76
N TYR A 60 -1.62 9.04 1.00
CA TYR A 60 -2.51 10.19 0.81
C TYR A 60 -3.03 10.76 2.14
N ARG A 61 -3.47 9.90 3.06
CA ARG A 61 -3.98 10.31 4.38
C ARG A 61 -2.94 10.95 5.30
N THR A 62 -1.64 10.85 4.99
CA THR A 62 -0.62 11.57 5.77
C THR A 62 -0.68 13.09 5.59
N GLY A 63 -1.32 13.58 4.52
CA GLY A 63 -1.34 15.01 4.17
C GLY A 63 0.02 15.57 3.75
N ARG A 64 1.04 14.72 3.57
CA ARG A 64 2.39 15.13 3.14
C ARG A 64 2.42 15.32 1.64
N GLN A 65 2.28 16.57 1.21
CA GLN A 65 2.18 16.94 -0.20
C GLN A 65 3.35 16.39 -1.05
N ASP A 66 4.57 16.43 -0.52
CA ASP A 66 5.77 15.89 -1.19
C ASP A 66 5.69 14.37 -1.43
N LEU A 67 5.03 13.62 -0.54
CA LEU A 67 4.82 12.18 -0.70
C LEU A 67 3.64 11.88 -1.62
N ILE A 68 2.60 12.71 -1.57
CA ILE A 68 1.42 12.60 -2.45
C ILE A 68 1.86 12.78 -3.90
N GLU A 69 2.57 13.86 -4.19
CA GLU A 69 3.07 14.16 -5.54
C GLU A 69 4.00 13.06 -6.06
N ARG A 70 4.88 12.55 -5.19
CA ARG A 70 5.88 11.55 -5.57
C ARG A 70 5.31 10.15 -5.77
N TYR A 71 4.37 9.73 -4.92
CA TYR A 71 3.96 8.33 -4.84
C TYR A 71 2.48 8.07 -5.11
N VAL A 72 1.58 9.01 -4.77
CA VAL A 72 0.13 8.78 -4.91
C VAL A 72 -0.32 9.03 -6.34
N LEU A 73 0.12 10.13 -6.96
CA LEU A 73 -0.31 10.50 -8.31
C LEU A 73 -0.01 9.39 -9.33
N SER A 74 1.21 8.84 -9.30
CA SER A 74 1.63 7.74 -10.18
C SER A 74 0.99 6.39 -9.83
N ALA A 75 0.65 6.16 -8.55
CA ALA A 75 -0.07 4.96 -8.15
C ALA A 75 -1.53 4.96 -8.66
N VAL A 76 -2.21 6.12 -8.61
CA VAL A 76 -3.59 6.26 -9.08
C VAL A 76 -3.69 6.12 -10.61
N THR A 77 -2.67 6.53 -11.36
CA THR A 77 -2.60 6.32 -12.82
C THR A 77 -2.09 4.93 -13.22
N SER A 78 -1.78 4.06 -12.25
CA SER A 78 -1.18 2.73 -12.46
C SER A 78 0.20 2.77 -13.14
N GLU A 79 0.90 3.90 -13.11
CA GLU A 79 2.28 4.05 -13.58
C GLU A 79 3.30 3.55 -12.53
N SER A 80 2.87 3.46 -11.28
CA SER A 80 3.67 2.98 -10.15
C SER A 80 2.84 2.08 -9.22
N PHE A 81 3.51 1.24 -8.45
CA PHE A 81 2.92 0.49 -7.34
C PHE A 81 3.63 0.83 -6.02
N VAL A 82 2.92 1.54 -5.15
CA VAL A 82 3.28 1.65 -3.73
C VAL A 82 2.77 0.41 -2.99
N GLY A 83 3.68 -0.34 -2.41
CA GLY A 83 3.38 -1.54 -1.65
C GLY A 83 3.35 -1.33 -0.15
N TRP A 84 2.67 -2.22 0.57
CA TRP A 84 2.67 -2.22 2.03
C TRP A 84 3.45 -3.44 2.55
N VAL A 85 4.43 -3.19 3.42
CA VAL A 85 5.39 -4.17 3.91
C VAL A 85 5.30 -4.21 5.43
N TYR A 86 4.31 -4.97 5.91
CA TYR A 86 4.00 -5.06 7.34
C TYR A 86 4.61 -6.30 8.01
N SER A 87 4.52 -7.48 7.39
CA SER A 87 4.67 -8.79 8.05
C SER A 87 5.68 -8.88 9.21
N GLY A 88 5.21 -9.39 10.34
CA GLY A 88 6.00 -9.74 11.52
C GLY A 88 5.30 -10.88 12.24
N GLY A 89 5.86 -12.08 12.18
CA GLY A 89 5.40 -13.28 12.91
C GLY A 89 3.88 -13.49 13.04
N ALA A 90 3.47 -14.12 14.13
CA ALA A 90 2.06 -14.19 14.55
C ALA A 90 1.64 -12.98 15.39
N ASP A 91 2.59 -12.31 16.04
CA ASP A 91 2.36 -11.08 16.81
C ASP A 91 2.63 -9.85 15.92
N PRO A 92 1.60 -9.07 15.58
CA PRO A 92 1.72 -7.90 14.71
C PRO A 92 2.59 -6.76 15.30
N PHE A 93 3.01 -6.84 16.56
CA PHE A 93 3.88 -5.85 17.20
C PHE A 93 5.30 -6.37 17.44
N SER A 94 5.58 -7.65 17.22
CA SER A 94 6.90 -8.25 17.41
C SER A 94 7.78 -8.06 16.17
N PHE A 95 7.97 -6.81 15.71
CA PHE A 95 8.82 -6.54 14.56
C PHE A 95 10.31 -6.72 14.91
N ASN A 96 11.00 -7.52 14.10
CA ASN A 96 12.47 -7.60 14.12
C ASN A 96 13.13 -6.62 13.13
N THR A 97 12.32 -5.91 12.32
CA THR A 97 12.81 -4.85 11.44
C THR A 97 13.12 -3.61 12.28
N THR A 98 14.37 -3.15 12.28
CA THR A 98 14.80 -1.95 12.97
C THR A 98 14.95 -0.77 12.01
N VAL A 99 14.66 0.43 12.52
CA VAL A 99 14.81 1.71 11.82
C VAL A 99 15.66 2.62 12.67
N HIS A 100 16.87 2.94 12.20
CA HIS A 100 17.84 3.76 12.91
C HIS A 100 18.08 5.07 12.17
N LYS A 101 18.00 6.22 12.86
CA LYS A 101 18.26 7.52 12.23
C LYS A 101 19.77 7.72 12.07
N VAL A 102 20.23 7.94 10.84
CA VAL A 102 21.63 8.19 10.51
C VAL A 102 21.79 9.56 9.85
N SER A 103 23.02 10.02 9.63
CA SER A 103 23.27 11.24 8.87
C SER A 103 22.69 11.10 7.45
N GLY A 104 21.78 11.98 7.06
CA GLY A 104 21.15 11.97 5.73
C GLY A 104 19.93 11.07 5.58
N GLY A 105 19.46 10.37 6.63
CA GLY A 105 18.24 9.56 6.51
C GLY A 105 18.07 8.51 7.60
N TYR A 106 17.69 7.31 7.18
CA TYR A 106 17.45 6.16 8.05
C TYR A 106 18.13 4.92 7.48
N GLU A 107 18.77 4.15 8.35
CA GLU A 107 19.16 2.77 8.09
C GLU A 107 17.99 1.85 8.50
N ILE A 108 17.63 0.92 7.62
CA ILE A 108 16.55 -0.05 7.87
C ILE A 108 17.14 -1.45 7.75
N LYS A 109 17.00 -2.27 8.78
CA LYS A 109 17.56 -3.63 8.82
C LYS A 109 16.53 -4.63 9.32
N GLY A 110 16.40 -5.76 8.61
CA GLY A 110 15.54 -6.86 9.05
C GLY A 110 15.01 -7.69 7.88
N GLU A 111 14.07 -8.58 8.19
CA GLU A 111 13.44 -9.49 7.24
C GLU A 111 11.92 -9.37 7.29
N LYS A 112 11.26 -9.60 6.16
CA LYS A 112 9.80 -9.61 6.00
C LYS A 112 9.40 -10.91 5.31
N LEU A 113 8.70 -11.77 6.03
CA LEU A 113 8.43 -13.16 5.65
C LEU A 113 7.52 -13.29 4.42
N ALA A 114 6.51 -12.42 4.33
CA ALA A 114 5.53 -12.45 3.26
C ALA A 114 5.09 -11.03 2.91
N VAL A 115 5.12 -10.71 1.62
CA VAL A 115 4.74 -9.40 1.07
C VAL A 115 3.95 -9.60 -0.22
N ALA A 116 2.66 -9.29 -0.20
CA ALA A 116 1.74 -9.58 -1.30
C ALA A 116 2.01 -8.67 -2.51
N GLY A 117 2.45 -9.25 -3.63
CA GLY A 117 2.68 -8.49 -4.87
C GLY A 117 4.01 -7.72 -4.91
N VAL A 118 4.96 -8.03 -4.01
CA VAL A 118 6.24 -7.32 -3.86
C VAL A 118 7.06 -7.17 -5.14
N LEU A 119 6.99 -8.16 -6.03
CA LEU A 119 7.71 -8.14 -7.31
C LEU A 119 7.26 -7.02 -8.25
N GLY A 120 6.10 -6.42 -8.01
CA GLY A 120 5.57 -5.32 -8.79
C GLY A 120 5.72 -3.95 -8.14
N TYR A 121 6.36 -3.84 -6.97
CA TYR A 121 6.45 -2.59 -6.21
C TYR A 121 7.57 -1.69 -6.76
N ASP A 122 7.28 -0.39 -6.89
CA ASP A 122 8.27 0.65 -7.17
C ASP A 122 8.68 1.41 -5.88
N ALA A 123 7.79 1.41 -4.89
CA ALA A 123 8.02 1.97 -3.57
C ALA A 123 7.33 1.12 -2.50
N SER A 124 7.75 1.25 -1.24
CA SER A 124 7.20 0.44 -0.14
C SER A 124 7.06 1.24 1.14
N ILE A 125 5.93 1.04 1.82
CA ILE A 125 5.72 1.47 3.20
C ILE A 125 6.20 0.32 4.10
N VAL A 126 7.33 0.52 4.76
CA VAL A 126 7.97 -0.50 5.60
C VAL A 126 7.73 -0.21 7.07
N HIS A 127 7.25 -1.21 7.81
CA HIS A 127 7.09 -1.13 9.26
C HIS A 127 8.31 -1.70 9.99
N GLY A 128 8.81 -0.97 10.97
CA GLY A 128 9.87 -1.40 11.87
C GLY A 128 9.85 -0.63 13.18
N VAL A 129 10.62 -1.10 14.15
CA VAL A 129 10.80 -0.47 15.46
C VAL A 129 11.97 0.52 15.42
N ASN A 130 11.81 1.64 16.11
CA ASN A 130 12.92 2.56 16.31
C ASN A 130 13.84 2.02 17.41
N GLU A 131 15.13 1.81 17.13
CA GLU A 131 16.10 1.23 18.08
C GLU A 131 16.27 2.05 19.38
N GLY A 132 15.73 3.27 19.44
CA GLY A 132 15.71 4.11 20.63
C GLY A 132 14.48 3.99 21.55
N LYS A 133 13.49 3.15 21.24
CA LYS A 133 12.29 2.96 22.07
C LYS A 133 12.04 1.47 22.36
N THR A 134 12.84 0.89 23.25
CA THR A 134 12.66 -0.49 23.74
C THR A 134 11.65 -0.62 24.87
N THR A 135 11.04 0.46 25.35
CA THR A 135 10.00 0.40 26.39
C THR A 135 8.71 1.01 25.87
N TRP A 136 7.77 0.16 25.49
CA TRP A 136 6.35 0.52 25.49
C TRP A 136 5.92 0.64 26.96
N SER A 137 5.56 1.85 27.39
CA SER A 137 4.86 2.07 28.66
C SER A 137 3.36 2.19 28.35
N PRO A 138 2.49 1.40 29.01
CA PRO A 138 1.04 1.47 28.84
C PRO A 138 0.47 2.86 29.16
#